data_AF-A0A2D4S020-F1
#
_entry.id   AF-A0A2D4S020-F1
#
_cell.length_a   1.000
_cell.length_b   1.000
_cell.length_c   1.000
_cell.angle_alpha   90.00
_cell.angle_beta   90.00
_cell.angle_gamma   90.00
#
_symmetry.space_group_name_H-M   'P 1'
#
loop_
_entity.id
_entity.type
_entity.pdbx_description
1 polymer ?
#
loop_
_entity_poly.entity_id
_entity_poly.type
_entity_poly.pdbx_seq_one_letter_code
_entity_poly.pdbx_strand_id
1 'polypeptide(L)'
;MSKAQSLIEQFYQEEQERIAQESTFTPVDVSVSSADMAMINTISKRFNKDKNQLVREALSQAILDMFSALEPVERKMLAKDADELANSIAAEIAEEQGLDALEVTGTNWVAQDKQCIKDERKAEKEQQKQQEMLAQQILAEQQAKAESEESPEADALTAGTQTDESDVEAPSQDAPFAEQANAENEEDAPSNNSIFA
;
A
#
# COMPACT_ATOMS: atom_id res chain seq x y z
N MET A 1 -31.73 37.50 -19.75
CA MET A 1 -30.34 37.82 -19.38
C MET A 1 -29.48 37.81 -20.63
N SER A 2 -28.65 38.83 -20.84
CA SER A 2 -27.68 38.84 -21.94
C SER A 2 -26.63 37.73 -21.72
N LYS A 3 -26.09 37.15 -22.79
CA LYS A 3 -24.99 36.17 -22.70
C LYS A 3 -23.79 36.71 -21.91
N ALA A 4 -23.53 38.01 -21.99
CA ALA A 4 -22.48 38.66 -21.22
C ALA A 4 -22.80 38.76 -19.72
N GLN A 5 -24.08 38.96 -19.35
CA GLN A 5 -24.50 38.99 -17.94
C GLN A 5 -24.38 37.60 -17.30
N SER A 6 -24.80 36.56 -18.03
CA SER A 6 -24.64 35.16 -17.58
C SER A 6 -23.17 34.77 -17.43
N LEU A 7 -22.29 35.25 -18.31
CA LEU A 7 -20.86 34.97 -18.20
C LEU A 7 -20.21 35.68 -17.00
N ILE A 8 -20.61 36.92 -16.74
CA ILE A 8 -20.14 37.67 -15.55
C ILE A 8 -20.63 36.99 -14.27
N GLU A 9 -21.88 36.54 -14.23
CA GLU A 9 -22.44 35.81 -13.09
C GLU A 9 -21.71 34.48 -12.85
N GLN A 10 -21.35 33.76 -13.91
CA GLN A 10 -20.51 32.56 -13.82
C GLN A 10 -19.14 32.88 -13.21
N PHE A 11 -18.48 33.97 -13.64
CA PHE A 11 -17.20 34.37 -13.04
C PHE A 11 -17.33 34.73 -11.55
N TYR A 12 -18.43 35.34 -11.13
CA TYR A 12 -18.66 35.60 -9.71
C TYR A 12 -18.88 34.32 -8.90
N GLN A 13 -19.57 33.33 -9.48
CA GLN A 13 -19.73 32.02 -8.85
C GLN A 13 -18.39 31.29 -8.74
N GLU A 14 -17.61 31.22 -9.83
CA GLU A 14 -16.28 30.59 -9.82
C GLU A 14 -15.32 31.26 -8.83
N GLU A 15 -15.35 32.59 -8.72
CA GLU A 15 -14.54 33.32 -7.75
C GLU A 15 -14.99 33.04 -6.30
N GLN A 16 -16.30 33.00 -6.04
CA GLN A 16 -16.83 32.64 -4.71
C GLN A 16 -16.46 31.21 -4.32
N GLU A 17 -16.57 30.26 -5.26
CA GLU A 17 -16.16 28.88 -5.04
C GLU A 17 -14.67 28.77 -4.76
N ARG A 18 -13.82 29.52 -5.48
CA ARG A 18 -12.38 29.54 -5.21
C ARG A 18 -12.08 30.06 -3.80
N ILE A 19 -12.71 31.16 -3.40
CA ILE A 19 -12.51 31.76 -2.07
C ILE A 19 -12.99 30.80 -0.97
N ALA A 20 -14.15 30.16 -1.16
CA ALA A 20 -14.69 29.19 -0.21
C ALA A 20 -13.81 27.93 -0.09
N GLN A 21 -13.19 27.49 -1.18
CA GLN A 21 -12.19 26.42 -1.12
C GLN A 21 -10.90 26.89 -0.45
N GLU A 22 -10.47 28.12 -0.72
CA GLU A 22 -9.27 28.67 -0.09
C GLU A 22 -9.43 28.83 1.43
N SER A 23 -10.64 29.14 1.90
CA SER A 23 -10.95 29.26 3.33
C SER A 23 -10.95 27.93 4.09
N THR A 24 -10.91 26.77 3.41
CA THR A 24 -10.77 25.48 4.10
C THR A 24 -9.31 25.08 4.33
N PHE A 25 -8.34 25.83 3.79
CA PHE A 25 -6.93 25.54 3.95
C PHE A 25 -6.32 26.32 5.12
N THR A 26 -5.54 25.62 5.95
CA THR A 26 -4.68 26.24 6.95
C THR A 26 -3.35 26.68 6.29
N PRO A 27 -2.88 27.91 6.49
CA PRO A 27 -1.60 28.36 5.97
C PRO A 27 -0.44 27.61 6.64
N VAL A 28 0.57 27.23 5.86
CA VAL A 28 1.80 26.58 6.34
C VAL A 28 3.00 27.33 5.80
N ASP A 29 3.82 27.86 6.69
CA ASP A 29 5.08 28.54 6.34
C ASP A 29 6.24 27.54 6.33
N VAL A 30 6.88 27.36 5.17
CA VAL A 30 7.97 26.40 4.97
C VAL A 30 9.22 27.11 4.45
N SER A 31 10.37 26.79 5.03
CA SER A 31 11.68 27.20 4.50
C SER A 31 12.23 26.12 3.55
N VAL A 32 12.66 26.53 2.35
CA VAL A 32 13.21 25.64 1.32
C VAL A 32 14.59 26.09 0.89
N SER A 33 15.40 25.16 0.38
CA SER A 33 16.73 25.49 -0.11
C SER A 33 16.66 26.42 -1.33
N SER A 34 17.73 27.19 -1.57
CA SER A 34 17.80 28.08 -2.74
C SER A 34 17.75 27.31 -4.07
N ALA A 35 18.26 26.07 -4.09
CA ALA A 35 18.21 25.19 -5.25
C ALA A 35 16.78 24.73 -5.55
N ASP A 36 16.04 24.29 -4.53
CA ASP A 36 14.66 23.83 -4.69
C ASP A 36 13.75 25.00 -5.09
N MET A 37 13.97 26.18 -4.49
CA MET A 37 13.22 27.38 -4.86
C MET A 37 13.49 27.80 -6.31
N ALA A 38 14.70 27.62 -6.83
CA ALA A 38 15.00 27.85 -8.24
C ALA A 38 14.22 26.89 -9.15
N MET A 39 14.10 25.62 -8.75
CA MET A 39 13.32 24.63 -9.49
C MET A 39 11.82 24.95 -9.45
N ILE A 40 11.26 25.27 -8.28
CA ILE A 40 9.86 25.70 -8.10
C ILE A 40 9.56 26.89 -9.01
N ASN A 41 10.42 27.92 -8.99
CA ASN A 41 10.26 29.09 -9.85
C ASN A 41 10.30 28.75 -11.35
N THR A 42 11.15 27.81 -11.74
CA THR A 42 11.30 27.40 -13.14
C THR A 42 10.07 26.63 -13.62
N ILE A 43 9.55 25.70 -12.81
CA ILE A 43 8.33 24.93 -13.08
C ILE A 43 7.12 25.87 -13.14
N SER A 44 6.96 26.74 -12.13
CA SER A 44 5.86 27.73 -12.07
C SER A 44 5.81 28.60 -13.33
N LYS A 45 6.96 29.12 -13.78
CA LYS A 45 7.05 29.90 -15.02
C LYS A 45 6.72 29.09 -16.26
N ARG A 46 7.19 27.84 -16.34
CA ARG A 46 6.97 26.97 -17.51
C ARG A 46 5.50 26.62 -17.70
N PHE A 47 4.77 26.38 -16.62
CA PHE A 47 3.38 25.94 -16.65
C PHE A 47 2.37 27.06 -16.35
N ASN A 48 2.84 28.30 -16.16
CA ASN A 48 2.02 29.45 -15.76
C ASN A 48 1.12 29.14 -14.54
N LYS A 49 1.72 28.52 -13.53
CA LYS A 49 1.02 28.06 -12.32
C LYS A 49 1.51 28.82 -11.09
N ASP A 50 0.59 29.14 -10.19
CA ASP A 50 0.95 29.76 -8.92
C ASP A 50 1.89 28.86 -8.09
N LYS A 51 2.86 29.48 -7.41
CA LYS A 51 3.88 28.74 -6.65
C LYS A 51 3.27 28.03 -5.45
N ASN A 52 2.36 28.69 -4.72
CA ASN A 52 1.72 28.09 -3.56
C ASN A 52 0.82 26.95 -3.99
N GLN A 53 0.10 27.10 -5.11
CA GLN A 53 -0.68 26.00 -5.68
C GLN A 53 0.21 24.81 -6.09
N LEU A 54 1.33 25.07 -6.77
CA LEU A 54 2.28 24.03 -7.17
C LEU A 54 2.85 23.28 -5.95
N VAL A 55 3.30 24.03 -4.93
CA VAL A 55 3.88 23.44 -3.71
C VAL A 55 2.84 22.65 -2.93
N ARG A 56 1.60 23.16 -2.80
CA ARG A 56 0.50 22.46 -2.13
C ARG A 56 0.19 21.12 -2.79
N GLU A 57 0.10 21.09 -4.12
CA GLU A 57 -0.15 19.85 -4.85
C GLU A 57 1.01 18.84 -4.73
N ALA A 58 2.25 19.33 -4.88
CA ALA A 58 3.43 18.49 -4.71
C ALA A 58 3.52 17.91 -3.30
N LEU A 59 3.22 18.72 -2.28
CA LEU A 59 3.18 18.30 -0.89
C LEU A 59 2.07 17.27 -0.65
N SER A 60 0.86 17.51 -1.18
CA SER A 60 -0.26 16.57 -1.08
C SER A 60 0.09 15.20 -1.66
N GLN A 61 0.73 15.16 -2.83
CA GLN A 61 1.19 13.92 -3.43
C GLN A 61 2.30 13.25 -2.60
N ALA A 62 3.27 14.02 -2.10
CA ALA A 62 4.33 13.48 -1.26
C ALA A 62 3.78 12.84 0.03
N ILE A 63 2.75 13.44 0.65
CA ILE A 63 2.10 12.84 1.84
C ILE A 63 1.40 11.53 1.47
N LEU A 64 0.72 11.45 0.31
CA LEU A 64 0.13 10.20 -0.17
C LEU A 64 1.19 9.11 -0.40
N ASP A 65 2.30 9.47 -1.03
CA ASP A 65 3.40 8.53 -1.31
C ASP A 65 4.02 8.03 0.01
N MET A 66 4.28 8.93 0.96
CA MET A 66 4.77 8.56 2.30
C MET A 66 3.78 7.64 3.03
N PHE A 67 2.49 7.95 2.98
CA PHE A 67 1.44 7.12 3.59
C PHE A 67 1.37 5.73 2.96
N SER A 68 1.50 5.63 1.64
CA SER A 68 1.53 4.35 0.92
C SER A 68 2.76 3.50 1.22
N ALA A 69 3.87 4.12 1.67
CA ALA A 69 5.09 3.42 2.03
C ALA A 69 5.07 2.83 3.46
N LEU A 70 4.10 3.22 4.30
CA LEU A 70 3.97 2.69 5.67
C LEU A 70 3.52 1.23 5.70
N GLU A 71 3.80 0.53 6.80
CA GLU A 71 3.30 -0.82 7.01
C GLU A 71 1.77 -0.84 7.20
N PRO A 72 1.05 -1.92 6.81
CA PRO A 72 -0.42 -1.95 6.84
C PRO A 72 -1.02 -1.70 8.23
N VAL A 73 -0.37 -2.16 9.30
CA VAL A 73 -0.84 -1.98 10.68
C VAL A 73 -0.74 -0.51 11.09
N GLU A 74 0.40 0.12 10.82
CA GLU A 74 0.64 1.53 11.13
C GLU A 74 -0.25 2.44 10.29
N ARG A 75 -0.36 2.15 8.98
CA ARG A 75 -1.18 2.90 8.04
C ARG A 75 -2.64 2.97 8.48
N LYS A 76 -3.21 1.84 8.91
CA LYS A 76 -4.60 1.77 9.40
C LYS A 76 -4.83 2.60 10.67
N MET A 77 -3.87 2.60 11.59
CA MET A 77 -3.97 3.40 12.82
C MET A 77 -3.87 4.89 12.47
N LEU A 78 -2.83 5.27 11.73
CA LEU A 78 -2.55 6.64 11.33
C LEU A 78 -3.67 7.24 10.47
N ALA A 79 -4.33 6.43 9.63
CA ALA A 79 -5.47 6.86 8.84
C ALA A 79 -6.66 7.32 9.70
N LYS A 80 -6.97 6.58 10.77
CA LYS A 80 -8.08 6.94 11.66
C LYS A 80 -7.76 8.20 12.44
N ASP A 81 -6.56 8.26 13.01
CA ASP A 81 -6.11 9.40 13.79
C ASP A 81 -6.08 10.67 12.92
N ALA A 82 -5.61 10.56 11.67
CA ALA A 82 -5.59 11.66 10.72
C ALA A 82 -7.01 12.15 10.35
N ASP A 83 -7.96 11.24 10.09
CA ASP A 83 -9.35 11.61 9.80
C ASP A 83 -10.03 12.25 11.02
N GLU A 84 -9.75 11.78 12.25
CA GLU A 84 -10.24 12.40 13.48
C GLU A 84 -9.67 13.81 13.70
N LEU A 85 -8.36 13.97 13.52
CA LEU A 85 -7.69 15.28 13.60
C LEU A 85 -8.17 16.23 12.52
N ALA A 86 -8.44 15.76 11.31
CA ALA A 86 -8.97 16.59 10.23
C ALA A 86 -10.35 17.17 10.58
N ASN A 87 -11.22 16.38 11.23
CA ASN A 87 -12.50 16.88 11.75
C ASN A 87 -12.29 17.94 12.85
N SER A 88 -11.32 17.74 13.74
CA SER A 88 -10.98 18.73 14.78
C SER A 88 -10.49 20.04 14.18
N ILE A 89 -9.61 19.98 13.17
CA ILE A 89 -9.07 21.16 12.49
C ILE A 89 -10.19 21.89 11.73
N ALA A 90 -11.07 21.16 11.03
CA ALA A 90 -12.20 21.78 10.34
C ALA A 90 -13.17 22.47 11.31
N ALA A 91 -13.39 21.90 12.50
CA ALA A 91 -14.18 22.54 13.54
C ALA A 91 -13.53 23.83 14.06
N GLU A 92 -12.21 23.83 14.28
CA GLU A 92 -11.45 25.03 14.68
C GLU A 92 -11.53 26.13 13.61
N ILE A 93 -11.35 25.77 12.33
CA ILE A 93 -11.49 26.72 11.22
C ILE A 93 -12.92 27.27 11.13
N ALA A 94 -13.94 26.42 11.34
CA ALA A 94 -15.34 26.86 11.37
C ALA A 94 -15.57 27.90 12.47
N GLU A 95 -15.06 27.65 13.68
CA GLU A 95 -15.16 28.58 14.81
C GLU A 95 -14.47 29.91 14.51
N GLU A 96 -13.25 29.89 13.97
CA GLU A 96 -12.50 31.10 13.59
C GLU A 96 -13.24 31.94 12.53
N GLN A 97 -13.99 31.28 11.64
CA GLN A 97 -14.76 31.91 10.57
C GLN A 97 -16.19 32.29 10.99
N GLY A 98 -16.61 31.92 12.21
CA GLY A 98 -17.98 32.13 12.70
C GLY A 98 -19.02 31.27 11.98
N LEU A 99 -18.62 30.10 11.47
CA LEU A 99 -19.47 29.10 10.85
C LEU A 99 -19.85 28.00 11.87
N ASP A 100 -21.07 27.45 11.76
CA ASP A 100 -21.53 26.37 12.66
C ASP A 100 -20.77 25.05 12.42
N ALA A 101 -20.40 24.78 11.17
CA ALA A 101 -19.62 23.61 10.77
C ALA A 101 -18.94 23.86 9.43
N LEU A 102 -17.76 23.27 9.26
CA LEU A 102 -17.05 23.21 7.98
C LEU A 102 -16.95 21.75 7.52
N GLU A 103 -17.23 21.50 6.25
CA GLU A 103 -17.02 20.19 5.65
C GLU A 103 -15.52 19.91 5.52
N VAL A 104 -15.07 18.74 5.98
CA VAL A 104 -13.69 18.29 5.75
C VAL A 104 -13.52 17.96 4.27
N THR A 105 -13.03 18.92 3.51
CA THR A 105 -12.72 18.75 2.08
C THR A 105 -11.32 18.15 1.93
N GLY A 106 -11.18 17.04 1.21
CA GLY A 106 -9.87 16.47 0.89
C GLY A 106 -9.83 14.94 0.87
N THR A 107 -8.63 14.40 1.09
CA THR A 107 -8.38 12.95 1.15
C THR A 107 -9.01 12.36 2.41
N ASN A 108 -9.83 11.33 2.25
CA ASN A 108 -10.24 10.46 3.34
C ASN A 108 -9.19 9.37 3.53
N TRP A 109 -8.46 9.40 4.65
CA TRP A 109 -7.30 8.53 4.85
C TRP A 109 -7.70 7.08 5.06
N VAL A 110 -8.83 6.81 5.73
CA VAL A 110 -9.36 5.44 5.87
C VAL A 110 -9.76 4.85 4.51
N ALA A 111 -10.28 5.65 3.59
CA ALA A 111 -10.55 5.21 2.22
C ALA A 111 -9.25 4.96 1.45
N GLN A 112 -8.23 5.80 1.65
CA GLN A 112 -6.92 5.65 1.03
C GLN A 112 -6.21 4.37 1.51
N ASP A 113 -6.28 4.03 2.81
CA ASP A 113 -5.78 2.76 3.35
C ASP A 113 -6.40 1.56 2.63
N LYS A 114 -7.72 1.55 2.46
CA LYS A 114 -8.42 0.50 1.71
C LYS A 114 -7.96 0.40 0.27
N GLN A 115 -7.61 1.53 -0.36
CA GLN A 115 -7.08 1.55 -1.71
C GLN A 115 -5.67 0.97 -1.76
N CYS A 116 -4.79 1.36 -0.84
CA CYS A 116 -3.45 0.79 -0.73
C CYS A 116 -3.49 -0.74 -0.53
N ILE A 117 -4.38 -1.26 0.33
CA ILE A 117 -4.55 -2.71 0.52
C ILE A 117 -4.97 -3.43 -0.78
N LYS A 118 -5.82 -2.80 -1.60
CA LYS A 118 -6.21 -3.37 -2.90
C LYS A 118 -5.04 -3.39 -3.86
N ASP A 119 -4.26 -2.31 -3.89
CA ASP A 119 -3.12 -2.15 -4.79
C ASP A 119 -1.98 -3.11 -4.41
N GLU A 120 -1.71 -3.29 -3.12
CA GLU A 120 -0.79 -4.31 -2.59
C GLU A 120 -1.22 -5.72 -2.99
N ARG A 121 -2.49 -6.09 -2.78
CA ARG A 121 -3.01 -7.41 -3.20
C ARG A 121 -2.97 -7.61 -4.70
N LYS A 122 -3.11 -6.54 -5.49
CA LYS A 122 -2.98 -6.62 -6.95
C LYS A 122 -1.52 -6.82 -7.35
N ALA A 123 -0.60 -6.08 -6.72
CA ALA A 123 0.83 -6.22 -6.93
C ALA A 123 1.33 -7.62 -6.55
N GLU A 124 0.91 -8.17 -5.41
CA GLU A 124 1.23 -9.54 -4.99
C GLU A 124 0.76 -10.58 -6.02
N LYS A 125 -0.48 -10.44 -6.54
CA LYS A 125 -1.00 -11.34 -7.57
C LYS A 125 -0.25 -11.22 -8.89
N GLU A 126 0.16 -10.01 -9.27
CA GLU A 126 0.95 -9.80 -10.48
C GLU A 126 2.38 -10.34 -10.34
N GLN A 127 3.00 -10.17 -9.16
CA GLN A 127 4.30 -10.76 -8.86
C GLN A 127 4.23 -12.29 -8.85
N GLN A 128 3.21 -12.89 -8.25
CA GLN A 128 3.01 -14.35 -8.29
C GLN A 128 2.87 -14.85 -9.73
N LYS A 129 2.05 -14.19 -10.56
CA LYS A 129 1.92 -14.54 -11.99
C LYS A 129 3.23 -14.39 -12.76
N GLN A 130 4.01 -13.35 -12.48
CA GLN A 130 5.31 -13.16 -13.11
C GLN A 130 6.30 -14.24 -12.68
N GLN A 131 6.34 -14.59 -11.40
CA GLN A 131 7.18 -15.68 -10.88
C GLN A 131 6.78 -17.03 -11.48
N GLU A 132 5.49 -17.32 -11.59
CA GLU A 132 4.97 -18.55 -12.24
C GLU A 132 5.33 -18.59 -13.72
N MET A 133 5.20 -17.47 -14.45
CA MET A 133 5.57 -17.39 -15.86
C MET A 133 7.07 -17.57 -16.07
N LEU A 134 7.90 -16.93 -15.25
CA LEU A 134 9.36 -17.09 -15.28
C LEU A 134 9.76 -18.53 -14.94
N ALA A 135 9.13 -19.15 -13.94
CA ALA A 135 9.38 -20.55 -13.57
C ALA A 135 9.01 -21.51 -14.71
N GLN A 136 7.87 -21.30 -15.39
CA GLN A 136 7.48 -22.09 -16.55
C GLN A 136 8.44 -21.90 -17.73
N GLN A 137 8.93 -20.68 -17.95
CA GLN A 137 9.88 -20.39 -19.02
C GLN A 137 11.23 -21.06 -18.78
N ILE A 138 11.74 -21.04 -17.54
CA ILE A 138 12.97 -21.73 -17.13
C ILE A 138 12.81 -23.26 -17.28
N LEU A 139 11.65 -23.81 -16.89
CA LEU A 139 11.37 -25.25 -17.03
C LEU A 139 11.33 -25.67 -18.51
N ALA A 140 10.68 -24.87 -19.35
CA ALA A 140 10.61 -25.12 -20.80
C ALA A 140 11.98 -25.02 -21.48
N GLU A 141 12.84 -24.09 -21.05
CA GLU A 141 14.21 -23.97 -21.57
C GLU A 141 15.10 -25.15 -21.14
N GLN A 142 14.94 -25.65 -19.91
CA GLN A 142 15.64 -26.86 -19.45
C GLN A 142 15.16 -28.12 -20.19
N GLN A 143 13.86 -28.26 -20.45
CA GLN A 143 13.32 -29.37 -21.24
C GLN A 143 13.77 -29.32 -22.70
N ALA A 144 13.75 -28.14 -23.33
CA ALA A 144 14.25 -27.98 -24.69
C ALA A 144 15.76 -28.25 -24.81
N LYS A 145 16.53 -27.95 -23.76
CA LYS A 145 17.96 -28.26 -23.69
C LYS A 145 18.20 -29.76 -23.46
N ALA A 146 17.39 -30.43 -22.65
CA ALA A 146 17.45 -31.88 -22.46
C ALA A 146 17.02 -32.67 -23.72
N GLU A 147 15.98 -32.23 -24.43
CA GLU A 147 15.55 -32.83 -25.70
C GLU A 147 16.55 -32.62 -26.85
N SER A 148 17.46 -31.63 -26.74
CA SER A 148 18.55 -31.44 -27.69
C SER A 148 19.77 -32.35 -27.45
N GLU A 149 19.82 -33.09 -26.34
CA GLU A 149 20.94 -34.00 -25.99
C GLU A 149 20.62 -35.51 -26.16
N GLU A 150 19.38 -35.92 -26.41
CA GLU A 150 19.06 -37.34 -26.70
C GLU A 150 18.95 -37.63 -28.21
N SER A 151 20.08 -38.00 -28.82
CA SER A 151 20.13 -38.86 -30.00
C SER A 151 21.00 -40.08 -29.68
N PRO A 152 20.56 -41.33 -29.92
CA PRO A 152 21.20 -42.51 -29.37
C PRO A 152 22.32 -43.02 -30.28
N GLU A 153 23.55 -43.03 -29.80
CA GLU A 153 24.58 -43.95 -30.31
C GLU A 153 24.84 -45.03 -29.28
N ALA A 154 24.37 -46.23 -29.59
CA ALA A 154 24.81 -47.47 -29.00
C ALA A 154 26.12 -47.90 -29.67
N ASP A 155 27.20 -48.12 -28.90
CA ASP A 155 27.92 -49.40 -28.96
C ASP A 155 28.93 -49.63 -27.80
N ALA A 156 28.93 -50.88 -27.34
CA ALA A 156 30.00 -51.70 -26.75
C ALA A 156 30.83 -51.28 -25.52
N LEU A 157 30.50 -51.95 -24.40
CA LEU A 157 31.35 -52.68 -23.42
C LEU A 157 32.89 -52.51 -23.45
N THR A 158 33.48 -52.37 -22.26
CA THR A 158 34.36 -53.42 -21.69
C THR A 158 34.58 -53.23 -20.18
N ALA A 159 34.59 -54.37 -19.48
CA ALA A 159 34.58 -54.54 -18.04
C ALA A 159 35.91 -54.25 -17.34
N GLY A 160 35.83 -53.90 -16.05
CA GLY A 160 36.96 -53.83 -15.12
C GLY A 160 36.51 -53.81 -13.66
N THR A 161 36.33 -55.01 -13.09
CA THR A 161 36.04 -55.38 -11.71
C THR A 161 37.05 -54.85 -10.69
N GLN A 162 36.58 -54.42 -9.50
CA GLN A 162 37.06 -54.76 -8.13
C GLN A 162 36.36 -53.82 -7.11
N THR A 163 35.35 -54.29 -6.35
CA THR A 163 35.44 -54.79 -4.95
C THR A 163 36.18 -53.86 -3.99
N ASP A 164 35.47 -53.24 -3.05
CA ASP A 164 35.55 -53.70 -1.65
C ASP A 164 34.36 -53.22 -0.80
N GLU A 165 33.92 -54.10 0.09
CA GLU A 165 32.84 -53.96 1.05
C GLU A 165 33.31 -53.19 2.30
N SER A 166 32.39 -52.47 2.94
CA SER A 166 32.47 -52.12 4.36
C SER A 166 31.06 -51.86 4.89
N ASP A 167 30.39 -52.98 5.15
CA ASP A 167 29.26 -53.10 6.07
C ASP A 167 29.71 -52.74 7.51
N VAL A 168 28.96 -51.86 8.18
CA VAL A 168 28.74 -51.96 9.64
C VAL A 168 27.33 -51.41 9.96
N GLU A 169 26.41 -52.36 10.13
CA GLU A 169 25.28 -52.43 11.06
C GLU A 169 24.95 -51.24 12.00
N ALA A 170 23.64 -50.96 12.04
CA ALA A 170 22.90 -50.19 13.04
C ALA A 170 22.92 -50.85 14.44
N PRO A 171 22.39 -50.22 15.51
CA PRO A 171 20.95 -50.36 15.75
C PRO A 171 20.24 -49.17 16.47
N SER A 172 18.97 -48.98 16.09
CA SER A 172 17.76 -48.62 16.87
C SER A 172 17.86 -47.87 18.21
N GLN A 173 16.97 -46.88 18.42
CA GLN A 173 15.78 -47.02 19.28
C GLN A 173 14.90 -45.75 19.33
N ASP A 174 13.61 -45.98 19.07
CA ASP A 174 12.39 -45.42 19.70
C ASP A 174 12.32 -43.97 20.22
N ALA A 175 11.33 -43.24 19.68
CA ALA A 175 10.61 -42.14 20.35
C ALA A 175 9.74 -42.68 21.52
N PRO A 176 8.88 -41.92 22.22
CA PRO A 176 8.65 -40.47 22.32
C PRO A 176 8.58 -39.99 23.80
N PHE A 177 8.67 -38.69 24.10
CA PHE A 177 7.95 -38.14 25.26
C PHE A 177 7.77 -36.62 25.20
N ALA A 178 6.58 -36.20 25.65
CA ALA A 178 6.12 -34.85 25.85
C ALA A 178 6.22 -34.47 27.34
N GLU A 179 6.56 -33.23 27.68
CA GLU A 179 6.35 -32.64 29.01
C GLU A 179 6.39 -31.10 28.83
N GLN A 180 5.29 -30.34 28.89
CA GLN A 180 4.35 -30.03 29.97
C GLN A 180 4.88 -28.99 30.99
N ALA A 181 4.26 -27.80 30.98
CA ALA A 181 4.09 -26.86 32.10
C ALA A 181 3.03 -25.82 31.64
N ASN A 182 1.73 -26.07 31.85
CA ASN A 182 0.92 -25.90 33.08
C ASN A 182 0.63 -24.43 33.44
N ALA A 183 -0.64 -24.04 33.35
CA ALA A 183 -1.31 -23.16 34.32
C ALA A 183 -2.83 -23.18 34.05
N GLU A 184 -3.50 -23.93 34.92
CA GLU A 184 -4.92 -23.97 35.30
C GLU A 184 -5.66 -22.62 35.19
N ASN A 185 -6.93 -22.66 34.74
CA ASN A 185 -8.04 -22.49 35.69
C ASN A 185 -9.39 -22.96 35.12
N GLU A 186 -10.12 -23.64 36.00
CA GLU A 186 -11.43 -24.28 35.85
C GLU A 186 -12.61 -23.29 35.77
N GLU A 187 -13.66 -23.74 35.07
CA GLU A 187 -15.10 -23.72 35.40
C GLU A 187 -15.75 -22.38 35.80
N ASP A 188 -16.82 -21.90 35.15
CA ASP A 188 -18.11 -22.55 35.05
C ASP A 188 -18.91 -22.05 33.84
N ALA A 189 -19.47 -22.98 33.07
CA ALA A 189 -20.69 -22.76 32.30
C ALA A 189 -21.88 -23.26 33.15
N PRO A 190 -23.12 -22.80 32.90
CA PRO A 190 -23.87 -23.59 31.94
C PRO A 190 -24.74 -22.77 30.99
N SER A 191 -24.66 -23.17 29.74
CA SER A 191 -25.69 -23.05 28.72
C SER A 191 -27.02 -23.65 29.19
N ASN A 192 -28.14 -23.00 28.84
CA ASN A 192 -29.28 -23.72 28.30
C ASN A 192 -30.23 -22.84 27.45
N ASN A 193 -30.35 -23.28 26.19
CA ASN A 193 -31.38 -23.10 25.18
C ASN A 193 -32.72 -22.42 25.57
N SER A 194 -33.21 -21.52 24.70
CA SER A 194 -34.41 -21.85 23.89
C SER A 194 -34.58 -20.88 22.72
N ILE A 195 -34.72 -21.46 21.53
CA ILE A 195 -35.27 -20.89 20.30
C ILE A 195 -36.82 -20.92 20.45
N PHE A 196 -37.52 -19.88 19.99
CA PHE A 196 -38.97 -19.59 20.15
C PHE A 196 -39.43 -18.96 21.48
N ALA A 197 -39.60 -17.63 21.45
CA ALA A 197 -40.71 -16.90 22.05
C ALA A 197 -40.95 -15.63 21.23
#